data_AF-A0A645AEW2-F1
#
_entry.id   AF-A0A645AEW2-F1
#
_cell.length_a   1.000
_cell.length_b   1.000
_cell.length_c   1.000
_cell.angle_alpha   90.00
_cell.angle_beta   90.00
_cell.angle_gamma   90.00
#
_symmetry.space_group_name_H-M   'P 1'
#
loop_
_entity.id
_entity.type
_entity.pdbx_description
1 polymer ?
#
loop_
_entity_poly.entity_id
_entity_poly.type
_entity_poly.pdbx_seq_one_letter_code
_entity_poly.pdbx_strand_id
1 'polypeptide(L)'
;MLCTLAERSLTLDWCAPQFVPEPCIEIEAGRHPVVQARLAETSSGAFIPNHTRLNANTRMQIITGPNMGGKSTYMRQVALIVLLASMGSYVPAAACRLGPIDAIHTRIGAADDLANAQSTFMLEMTEAAQILHSATPHSLVLMDEIGRGTSTFDGLALASGIATHLHDKTKAFSLFATHYFELTELSARHSHAVNVHVGATESGSDIVFLHEIQPGPASRSYGIQVAKLAGVPAGVINHARHALEALEARAGEDETQVDLFAPPPEPPQTAISQVELALGNINPDALSPREALDALYQLKRLMQ
;
A
#
# COMPACT_ATOMS: atom_id res chain seq x y z
N MET A 1 13.12 -1.61 31.45
CA MET A 1 12.86 -1.70 29.99
C MET A 1 13.28 -3.06 29.44
N LEU A 2 14.58 -3.41 29.42
CA LEU A 2 15.05 -4.69 28.85
C LEU A 2 14.43 -5.93 29.51
N CYS A 3 14.28 -5.96 30.84
CA CYS A 3 13.63 -7.08 31.53
C CYS A 3 12.17 -7.28 31.08
N THR A 4 11.46 -6.20 30.76
CA THR A 4 10.07 -6.26 30.26
C THR A 4 10.03 -6.86 28.86
N LEU A 5 10.94 -6.48 27.97
CA LEU A 5 11.03 -7.07 26.62
C LEU A 5 11.41 -8.55 26.69
N ALA A 6 12.35 -8.91 27.57
CA ALA A 6 12.74 -10.30 27.80
C ALA A 6 11.58 -11.14 28.34
N GLU A 7 10.89 -10.69 29.40
CA GLU A 7 9.71 -11.39 29.93
C GLU A 7 8.64 -11.53 28.85
N ARG A 8 8.37 -10.46 28.08
CA ARG A 8 7.36 -10.51 27.03
C ARG A 8 7.71 -11.50 25.94
N SER A 9 8.98 -11.57 25.56
CA SER A 9 9.45 -12.52 24.55
C SER A 9 9.31 -13.98 24.98
N LEU A 10 9.59 -14.29 26.25
CA LEU A 10 9.50 -15.65 26.78
C LEU A 10 8.04 -16.10 26.88
N THR A 11 7.18 -15.26 27.45
CA THR A 11 5.78 -15.61 27.68
C THR A 11 4.96 -15.66 26.39
N LEU A 12 5.30 -14.81 25.40
CA LEU A 12 4.58 -14.74 24.12
C LEU A 12 5.24 -15.55 23.00
N ASP A 13 6.29 -16.32 23.32
CA ASP A 13 7.03 -17.18 22.38
C ASP A 13 7.54 -16.40 21.16
N TRP A 14 8.30 -15.34 21.41
CA TRP A 14 8.91 -14.50 20.37
C TRP A 14 10.35 -14.93 20.11
N CYS A 15 10.80 -14.76 18.86
CA CYS A 15 12.16 -15.12 18.45
C CYS A 15 13.08 -13.90 18.38
N ALA A 16 14.38 -14.14 18.53
CA ALA A 16 15.38 -13.09 18.31
C ALA A 16 15.52 -12.83 16.81
N PRO A 17 15.37 -11.59 16.32
CA PRO A 17 15.61 -11.27 14.92
C PRO A 17 17.10 -11.34 14.59
N GLN A 18 17.43 -11.75 13.36
CA GLN A 18 18.78 -11.73 12.81
C GLN A 18 18.95 -10.53 11.87
N PHE A 19 19.90 -9.66 12.16
CA PHE A 19 20.25 -8.55 11.27
C PHE A 19 21.32 -8.96 10.26
N VAL A 20 21.14 -8.55 9.01
CA VAL A 20 22.06 -8.83 7.91
C VAL A 20 22.36 -7.56 7.10
N PRO A 21 23.51 -7.48 6.41
CA PRO A 21 23.84 -6.30 5.61
C PRO A 21 23.04 -6.22 4.31
N GLU A 22 22.54 -7.34 3.78
CA GLU A 22 21.75 -7.34 2.56
C GLU A 22 20.32 -6.82 2.80
N PRO A 23 19.74 -6.01 1.91
CA PRO A 23 18.35 -5.56 2.05
C PRO A 23 17.37 -6.75 1.98
N CYS A 24 16.70 -7.04 3.09
CA CYS A 24 15.61 -8.02 3.14
C CYS A 24 14.64 -7.78 4.31
N ILE A 25 13.42 -8.28 4.18
CA ILE A 25 12.43 -8.48 5.23
C ILE A 25 11.91 -9.91 5.05
N GLU A 26 12.47 -10.83 5.82
CA GLU A 26 12.13 -12.25 5.80
C GLU A 26 11.56 -12.63 7.16
N ILE A 27 10.28 -12.99 7.18
CA ILE A 27 9.53 -13.32 8.39
C ILE A 27 8.89 -14.69 8.18
N GLU A 28 9.19 -15.64 9.06
CA GLU A 28 8.56 -16.95 9.06
C GLU A 28 7.51 -17.04 10.16
N ALA A 29 6.30 -17.45 9.78
CA ALA A 29 5.17 -17.58 10.70
C ALA A 29 4.98 -16.35 11.62
N GLY A 30 5.03 -15.15 11.02
CA GLY A 30 4.81 -13.89 11.70
C GLY A 30 3.38 -13.78 12.23
N ARG A 31 3.22 -13.09 13.36
CA ARG A 31 1.93 -12.92 14.05
C ARG A 31 1.73 -11.45 14.42
N HIS A 32 0.49 -10.95 14.31
CA HIS A 32 0.17 -9.62 14.80
C HIS A 32 0.00 -9.66 16.32
N PRO A 33 0.88 -9.03 17.13
CA PRO A 33 0.93 -9.27 18.57
C PRO A 33 -0.37 -8.87 19.30
N VAL A 34 -0.98 -7.74 18.91
CA VAL A 34 -2.23 -7.26 19.51
C VAL A 34 -3.45 -8.08 19.09
N VAL A 35 -3.63 -8.33 17.78
CA VAL A 35 -4.76 -9.12 17.28
C VAL A 35 -4.69 -10.57 17.79
N GLN A 36 -3.50 -11.17 17.84
CA GLN A 36 -3.30 -12.49 18.43
C GLN A 36 -3.77 -12.54 19.90
N ALA A 37 -3.35 -11.57 20.71
CA ALA A 37 -3.78 -11.51 22.11
C ALA A 37 -5.30 -11.35 22.24
N ARG A 38 -5.92 -10.49 21.42
CA ARG A 38 -7.37 -10.30 21.42
C ARG A 38 -8.15 -11.56 21.04
N LEU A 39 -7.71 -12.30 20.02
CA LEU A 39 -8.37 -13.56 19.63
C LEU A 39 -8.28 -14.63 20.74
N ALA A 40 -7.16 -14.66 21.47
CA ALA A 40 -6.99 -15.55 22.61
C ALA A 40 -7.93 -15.20 23.78
N GLU A 41 -8.19 -13.90 24.01
CA GLU A 41 -9.15 -13.43 25.02
C GLU A 41 -10.60 -13.78 24.66
N THR A 42 -10.99 -13.64 23.38
CA THR A 42 -12.38 -13.78 22.94
C THR A 42 -12.77 -15.21 22.54
N SER A 43 -11.90 -16.21 22.76
CA SER A 43 -12.08 -17.61 22.32
C SER A 43 -12.47 -17.75 20.84
N SER A 44 -12.15 -16.76 20.00
CA SER A 44 -12.65 -16.65 18.61
C SER A 44 -11.78 -17.40 17.59
N GLY A 45 -10.99 -18.36 18.05
CA GLY A 45 -10.05 -19.14 17.24
C GLY A 45 -8.58 -18.75 17.42
N ALA A 46 -7.68 -19.54 16.83
CA ALA A 46 -6.25 -19.26 16.84
C ALA A 46 -5.88 -18.24 15.75
N PHE A 47 -4.92 -17.36 16.03
CA PHE A 47 -4.36 -16.47 15.01
C PHE A 47 -3.55 -17.30 14.00
N ILE A 48 -3.80 -17.09 12.71
CA ILE A 48 -3.09 -17.79 11.63
C ILE A 48 -1.80 -17.03 11.30
N PRO A 49 -0.61 -17.63 11.54
CA PRO A 49 0.65 -16.98 11.26
C PRO A 49 0.92 -16.92 9.75
N ASN A 50 1.62 -15.88 9.30
CA ASN A 50 1.89 -15.63 7.89
C ASN A 50 3.37 -15.38 7.60
N HIS A 51 3.85 -15.90 6.48
CA HIS A 51 5.20 -15.65 6.01
C HIS A 51 5.26 -14.33 5.24
N THR A 52 6.41 -13.64 5.30
CA THR A 52 6.70 -12.48 4.48
C THR A 52 8.10 -12.61 3.89
N ARG A 53 8.23 -12.36 2.60
CA ARG A 53 9.49 -12.35 1.89
C ARG A 53 9.54 -11.13 1.00
N LEU A 54 10.32 -10.15 1.40
CA LEU A 54 10.71 -9.00 0.59
C LEU A 54 12.24 -8.97 0.54
N ASN A 55 12.83 -9.02 -0.64
CA ASN A 55 14.28 -9.03 -0.84
C ASN A 55 14.63 -8.49 -2.23
N ALA A 56 15.87 -8.66 -2.67
CA ALA A 56 16.29 -8.20 -4.00
C ALA A 56 15.44 -8.77 -5.15
N ASN A 57 14.89 -9.98 -5.01
CA ASN A 57 14.08 -10.63 -6.03
C ASN A 57 12.58 -10.33 -5.90
N THR A 58 12.13 -9.82 -4.76
CA THR A 58 10.73 -9.50 -4.49
C THR A 58 10.68 -8.21 -3.69
N ARG A 59 10.47 -7.08 -4.38
CA ARG A 59 10.41 -5.76 -3.77
C ARG A 59 8.99 -5.33 -3.46
N MET A 60 8.00 -5.84 -4.19
CA MET A 60 6.60 -5.49 -4.02
C MET A 60 5.71 -6.71 -3.95
N GLN A 61 4.79 -6.73 -2.99
CA GLN A 61 3.67 -7.66 -2.94
C GLN A 61 2.37 -6.91 -3.24
N ILE A 62 1.70 -7.28 -4.32
CA ILE A 62 0.32 -6.86 -4.60
C ILE A 62 -0.60 -7.83 -3.87
N ILE A 63 -1.31 -7.33 -2.85
CA ILE A 63 -2.13 -8.12 -1.94
C ILE A 63 -3.60 -7.94 -2.31
N THR A 64 -4.22 -9.02 -2.78
CA THR A 64 -5.64 -9.03 -3.15
C THR A 64 -6.47 -9.88 -2.18
N GLY A 65 -7.78 -9.70 -2.21
CA GLY A 65 -8.71 -10.49 -1.41
C GLY A 65 -9.75 -9.64 -0.67
N PRO A 66 -10.72 -10.30 -0.04
CA PRO A 66 -11.87 -9.65 0.59
C PRO A 66 -11.44 -8.68 1.71
N ASN A 67 -12.24 -7.63 1.95
CA ASN A 67 -11.98 -6.62 3.01
C ASN A 67 -11.75 -7.25 4.39
N MET A 68 -12.55 -8.27 4.73
CA MET A 68 -12.46 -8.99 6.00
C MET A 68 -11.42 -10.12 6.00
N GLY A 69 -10.65 -10.29 4.92
CA GLY A 69 -9.63 -11.34 4.82
C GLY A 69 -8.37 -11.08 5.65
N GLY A 70 -8.19 -9.87 6.19
CA GLY A 70 -7.03 -9.56 7.03
C GLY A 70 -5.81 -9.02 6.27
N LYS A 71 -5.98 -8.47 5.06
CA LYS A 71 -4.93 -7.78 4.30
C LYS A 71 -4.22 -6.71 5.15
N SER A 72 -4.98 -5.79 5.74
CA SER A 72 -4.44 -4.72 6.59
C SER A 72 -3.77 -5.26 7.85
N THR A 73 -4.29 -6.36 8.42
CA THR A 73 -3.70 -7.04 9.57
C THR A 73 -2.34 -7.64 9.23
N TYR A 74 -2.22 -8.30 8.08
CA TYR A 74 -0.95 -8.83 7.57
C TYR A 74 0.07 -7.71 7.33
N MET A 75 -0.31 -6.62 6.66
CA MET A 75 0.60 -5.50 6.42
C MET A 75 1.07 -4.86 7.73
N ARG A 76 0.14 -4.54 8.65
CA ARG A 76 0.48 -3.97 9.97
C ARG A 76 1.36 -4.91 10.79
N GLN A 77 1.14 -6.22 10.70
CA GLN A 77 2.01 -7.21 11.33
C GLN A 77 3.46 -7.07 10.87
N VAL A 78 3.70 -6.96 9.56
CA VAL A 78 5.06 -6.83 9.01
C VAL A 78 5.72 -5.55 9.54
N ALA A 79 5.01 -4.42 9.49
CA ALA A 79 5.53 -3.16 10.04
C ALA A 79 5.83 -3.22 11.54
N LEU A 80 4.96 -3.86 12.33
CA LEU A 80 5.17 -4.03 13.77
C LEU A 80 6.36 -4.93 14.09
N ILE A 81 6.56 -6.01 13.32
CA ILE A 81 7.72 -6.89 13.49
C ILE A 81 9.02 -6.14 13.20
N VAL A 82 9.07 -5.38 12.10
CA VAL A 82 10.23 -4.55 11.75
C VAL A 82 10.49 -3.50 12.84
N LEU A 83 9.44 -2.82 13.32
CA LEU A 83 9.57 -1.82 14.38
C LEU A 83 10.10 -2.42 15.69
N LEU A 84 9.55 -3.56 16.13
CA LEU A 84 10.00 -4.25 17.34
C LEU A 84 11.46 -4.67 17.24
N ALA A 85 11.88 -5.22 16.10
CA ALA A 85 13.26 -5.57 15.87
C ALA A 85 14.18 -4.34 15.93
N SER A 86 13.80 -3.25 15.25
CA SER A 86 14.57 -1.98 15.24
C SER A 86 14.68 -1.33 16.63
N MET A 87 13.75 -1.61 17.53
CA MET A 87 13.81 -1.20 18.94
C MET A 87 14.74 -2.09 19.79
N GLY A 88 15.26 -3.19 19.24
CA GLY A 88 16.07 -4.19 19.97
C GLY A 88 15.24 -5.23 20.73
N SER A 89 13.95 -5.40 20.39
CA SER A 89 13.10 -6.45 20.95
C SER A 89 13.19 -7.75 20.14
N TYR A 90 12.82 -8.85 20.79
CA TYR A 90 12.40 -10.07 20.10
C TYR A 90 11.08 -9.80 19.37
N VAL A 91 10.73 -10.64 18.39
CA VAL A 91 9.60 -10.41 17.49
C VAL A 91 8.62 -11.59 17.44
N PRO A 92 7.32 -11.34 17.20
CA PRO A 92 6.28 -12.37 17.13
C PRO A 92 6.34 -13.20 15.85
N ALA A 93 7.39 -13.99 15.65
CA ALA A 93 7.60 -14.87 14.51
C ALA A 93 8.30 -16.16 14.93
N ALA A 94 8.31 -17.19 14.07
CA ALA A 94 9.15 -18.37 14.28
C ALA A 94 10.63 -18.06 13.96
N ALA A 95 10.86 -17.31 12.88
CA ALA A 95 12.17 -16.77 12.52
C ALA A 95 12.00 -15.41 11.85
N CYS A 96 12.99 -14.54 12.02
CA CYS A 96 12.98 -13.21 11.40
C CYS A 96 14.39 -12.80 11.01
N ARG A 97 14.57 -12.41 9.75
CA ARG A 97 15.82 -11.91 9.19
C ARG A 97 15.58 -10.58 8.50
N LEU A 98 16.27 -9.54 8.95
CA LEU A 98 16.07 -8.17 8.53
C LEU A 98 17.36 -7.54 8.04
N GLY A 99 17.27 -6.88 6.89
CA GLY A 99 18.31 -6.01 6.36
C GLY A 99 18.22 -4.59 6.88
N PRO A 100 19.00 -3.66 6.32
CA PRO A 100 18.90 -2.24 6.63
C PRO A 100 17.53 -1.68 6.19
N ILE A 101 16.82 -1.07 7.14
CA ILE A 101 15.56 -0.33 6.94
C ILE A 101 15.70 1.06 7.54
N ASP A 102 15.35 2.09 6.78
CA ASP A 102 15.49 3.50 7.19
C ASP A 102 14.18 4.11 7.72
N ALA A 103 13.05 3.74 7.13
CA ALA A 103 11.74 4.26 7.48
C ALA A 103 10.61 3.25 7.21
N ILE A 104 9.53 3.39 7.98
CA ILE A 104 8.26 2.70 7.71
C ILE A 104 7.24 3.78 7.34
N HIS A 105 6.73 3.70 6.11
CA HIS A 105 5.70 4.58 5.59
C HIS A 105 4.38 3.83 5.52
N THR A 106 3.30 4.45 5.97
CA THR A 106 1.98 3.82 5.96
C THR A 106 0.94 4.78 5.44
N ARG A 107 0.24 4.35 4.39
CA ARG A 107 -1.07 4.86 4.03
C ARG A 107 -2.08 3.75 4.28
N ILE A 108 -2.52 3.65 5.54
CA ILE A 108 -3.58 2.74 5.95
C ILE A 108 -4.70 3.60 6.50
N GLY A 109 -5.89 3.53 5.90
CA GLY A 109 -7.03 4.34 6.31
C GLY A 109 -7.25 4.28 7.83
N ALA A 110 -7.16 5.44 8.49
CA ALA A 110 -7.71 5.63 9.83
C ALA A 110 -9.22 5.80 9.71
N ALA A 111 -9.98 5.28 10.67
CA ALA A 111 -11.41 5.52 10.75
C ALA A 111 -11.66 7.04 10.81
N ASP A 112 -12.41 7.53 9.82
CA ASP A 112 -12.98 8.87 9.65
C ASP A 112 -12.55 9.92 10.68
N ASP A 113 -11.48 10.66 10.36
CA ASP A 113 -11.24 11.94 11.01
C ASP A 113 -12.10 13.01 10.31
N LEU A 114 -13.36 13.09 10.76
CA LEU A 114 -14.35 14.05 10.28
C LEU A 114 -14.08 15.49 10.77
N ALA A 115 -12.91 15.77 11.35
CA ALA A 115 -12.61 17.03 12.02
C ALA A 115 -11.95 18.10 11.13
N ASN A 116 -11.49 17.77 9.93
CA ASN A 116 -10.86 18.72 9.02
C ASN A 116 -11.65 18.85 7.71
N ALA A 117 -11.93 20.08 7.29
CA ALA A 117 -12.72 20.42 6.10
C ALA A 117 -12.04 20.08 4.75
N GLN A 118 -11.13 19.09 4.73
CA GLN A 118 -10.52 18.56 3.52
C GLN A 118 -11.24 17.28 3.09
N SER A 119 -11.39 17.10 1.77
CA SER A 119 -11.88 15.83 1.21
C SER A 119 -10.98 14.69 1.69
N THR A 120 -11.58 13.59 2.15
CA THR A 120 -10.86 12.36 2.56
C THR A 120 -9.90 11.87 1.47
N PHE A 121 -10.27 12.09 0.21
CA PHE A 121 -9.43 11.79 -0.95
C PHE A 121 -8.22 12.73 -1.08
N MET A 122 -8.36 14.03 -0.77
CA MET A 122 -7.23 14.97 -0.82
C MET A 122 -6.19 14.65 0.27
N LEU A 123 -6.66 14.28 1.47
CA LEU A 123 -5.77 13.83 2.55
C LEU A 123 -5.02 12.55 2.13
N GLU A 124 -5.74 11.59 1.57
CA GLU A 124 -5.18 10.36 1.03
C GLU A 124 -4.10 10.60 -0.03
N MET A 125 -4.33 11.52 -0.97
CA MET A 125 -3.35 11.90 -1.99
C MET A 125 -2.15 12.66 -1.40
N THR A 126 -2.36 13.48 -0.38
CA THR A 126 -1.28 14.20 0.30
C THR A 126 -0.38 13.23 1.07
N GLU A 127 -0.95 12.26 1.75
CA GLU A 127 -0.22 11.18 2.42
C GLU A 127 0.57 10.34 1.41
N ALA A 128 -0.06 9.91 0.31
CA ALA A 128 0.62 9.20 -0.77
C ALA A 128 1.78 10.02 -1.36
N ALA A 129 1.57 11.31 -1.62
CA ALA A 129 2.62 12.20 -2.12
C ALA A 129 3.79 12.30 -1.14
N GLN A 130 3.53 12.46 0.16
CA GLN A 130 4.59 12.50 1.19
C GLN A 130 5.41 11.21 1.20
N ILE A 131 4.76 10.06 1.08
CA ILE A 131 5.44 8.76 1.00
C ILE A 131 6.32 8.70 -0.25
N LEU A 132 5.81 9.07 -1.42
CA LEU A 132 6.57 9.04 -2.67
C LEU A 132 7.79 9.98 -2.66
N HIS A 133 7.73 11.10 -1.96
CA HIS A 133 8.85 12.04 -1.87
C HIS A 133 9.91 11.64 -0.83
N SER A 134 9.56 10.82 0.16
CA SER A 134 10.44 10.49 1.29
C SER A 134 10.96 9.06 1.29
N ALA A 135 10.24 8.13 0.67
CA ALA A 135 10.63 6.74 0.62
C ALA A 135 11.93 6.55 -0.17
N THR A 136 12.74 5.62 0.28
CA THR A 136 14.01 5.22 -0.35
C THR A 136 13.99 3.72 -0.68
N PRO A 137 15.02 3.19 -1.36
CA PRO A 137 15.14 1.75 -1.61
C PRO A 137 15.24 0.87 -0.34
N HIS A 138 15.50 1.49 0.83
CA HIS A 138 15.56 0.81 2.13
C HIS A 138 14.27 0.97 2.95
N SER A 139 13.29 1.71 2.45
CA SER A 139 12.06 1.96 3.18
C SER A 139 11.07 0.81 3.03
N LEU A 140 10.28 0.57 4.08
CA LEU A 140 9.11 -0.29 4.06
C LEU A 140 7.86 0.58 3.86
N VAL A 141 7.12 0.36 2.79
CA VAL A 141 5.94 1.14 2.41
C VAL A 141 4.70 0.25 2.43
N LEU A 142 3.67 0.66 3.17
CA LEU A 142 2.38 -0.01 3.24
C LEU A 142 1.33 0.89 2.59
N MET A 143 0.74 0.44 1.49
CA MET A 143 -0.37 1.11 0.80
C MET A 143 -1.63 0.26 0.94
N ASP A 144 -2.65 0.76 1.61
CA ASP A 144 -3.92 0.06 1.80
C ASP A 144 -5.04 0.74 1.04
N GLU A 145 -5.41 0.13 -0.08
CA GLU A 145 -6.64 0.39 -0.82
C GLU A 145 -6.77 1.86 -1.26
N ILE A 146 -5.65 2.39 -1.78
CA ILE A 146 -5.51 3.74 -2.32
C ILE A 146 -6.40 3.94 -3.57
N GLY A 147 -6.97 5.13 -3.76
CA GLY A 147 -7.73 5.52 -4.95
C GLY A 147 -9.24 5.30 -4.84
N ARG A 148 -9.75 4.80 -3.71
CA ARG A 148 -11.19 4.48 -3.57
C ARG A 148 -12.11 5.69 -3.38
N GLY A 149 -11.56 6.84 -2.98
CA GLY A 149 -12.34 8.07 -2.76
C GLY A 149 -12.71 8.86 -4.02
N THR A 150 -12.43 8.32 -5.22
CA THR A 150 -12.66 8.99 -6.51
C THR A 150 -13.32 8.05 -7.53
N SER A 151 -13.47 8.48 -8.79
CA SER A 151 -13.99 7.64 -9.87
C SER A 151 -13.17 6.35 -10.01
N THR A 152 -13.80 5.24 -10.37
CA THR A 152 -13.13 3.92 -10.42
C THR A 152 -11.90 3.93 -11.33
N PHE A 153 -11.99 4.58 -12.50
CA PHE A 153 -10.89 4.67 -13.45
C PHE A 153 -9.79 5.62 -12.99
N ASP A 154 -10.13 6.78 -12.40
CA ASP A 154 -9.12 7.69 -11.85
C ASP A 154 -8.38 7.04 -10.68
N GLY A 155 -9.12 6.35 -9.81
CA GLY A 155 -8.58 5.64 -8.66
C GLY A 155 -7.62 4.52 -9.07
N LEU A 156 -8.02 3.70 -10.05
CA LEU A 156 -7.18 2.66 -10.64
C LEU A 156 -5.92 3.24 -11.29
N ALA A 157 -6.04 4.29 -12.11
CA ALA A 157 -4.92 4.92 -12.78
C ALA A 157 -3.91 5.51 -11.77
N LEU A 158 -4.38 6.18 -10.73
CA LEU A 158 -3.54 6.71 -9.66
C LEU A 158 -2.87 5.59 -8.87
N ALA A 159 -3.62 4.55 -8.47
CA ALA A 159 -3.07 3.41 -7.75
C ALA A 159 -1.98 2.69 -8.57
N SER A 160 -2.21 2.50 -9.87
CA SER A 160 -1.23 1.94 -10.82
C SER A 160 0.04 2.81 -10.91
N GLY A 161 -0.12 4.13 -11.09
CA GLY A 161 0.99 5.06 -11.17
C GLY A 161 1.82 5.10 -9.87
N ILE A 162 1.16 5.09 -8.71
CA ILE A 162 1.82 5.06 -7.40
C ILE A 162 2.59 3.75 -7.21
N ALA A 163 1.96 2.60 -7.49
CA ALA A 163 2.60 1.30 -7.39
C ALA A 163 3.82 1.20 -8.32
N THR A 164 3.67 1.62 -9.58
CA THR A 164 4.76 1.65 -10.57
C THR A 164 5.91 2.56 -10.11
N HIS A 165 5.61 3.73 -9.55
CA HIS A 165 6.64 4.65 -9.04
C HIS A 165 7.41 4.05 -7.85
N LEU A 166 6.71 3.47 -6.89
CA LEU A 166 7.33 2.81 -5.74
C LEU A 166 8.20 1.62 -6.18
N HIS A 167 7.76 0.88 -7.18
CA HIS A 167 8.48 -0.27 -7.72
C HIS A 167 9.71 0.13 -8.54
N ASP A 168 9.55 0.94 -9.59
CA ASP A 168 10.60 1.18 -10.59
C ASP A 168 11.57 2.28 -10.21
N LYS A 169 11.04 3.38 -9.66
CA LYS A 169 11.82 4.57 -9.32
C LYS A 169 12.36 4.48 -7.90
N THR A 170 11.49 4.25 -6.94
CA THR A 170 11.87 4.22 -5.51
C THR A 170 12.57 2.92 -5.14
N LYS A 171 12.12 1.79 -5.69
CA LYS A 171 12.60 0.44 -5.38
C LYS A 171 12.48 0.07 -3.90
N ALA A 172 11.49 0.65 -3.22
CA ALA A 172 11.19 0.42 -1.82
C ALA A 172 10.57 -0.97 -1.59
N PHE A 173 10.72 -1.51 -0.39
CA PHE A 173 9.96 -2.68 0.03
C PHE A 173 8.50 -2.31 0.21
N SER A 174 7.62 -2.85 -0.63
CA SER A 174 6.23 -2.38 -0.71
C SER A 174 5.22 -3.50 -0.48
N LEU A 175 4.27 -3.28 0.42
CA LEU A 175 3.06 -4.08 0.59
C LEU A 175 1.89 -3.25 0.09
N PHE A 176 1.25 -3.67 -0.99
CA PHE A 176 0.22 -2.90 -1.67
C PHE A 176 -1.08 -3.69 -1.68
N ALA A 177 -1.96 -3.43 -0.71
CA ALA A 177 -3.29 -4.03 -0.68
C ALA A 177 -4.26 -3.26 -1.57
N THR A 178 -5.04 -3.98 -2.38
CA THR A 178 -5.96 -3.36 -3.34
C THR A 178 -7.23 -4.18 -3.57
N HIS A 179 -8.27 -3.49 -4.04
CA HIS A 179 -9.49 -4.07 -4.60
C HIS A 179 -9.48 -4.11 -6.12
N TYR A 180 -8.60 -3.34 -6.75
CA TYR A 180 -8.46 -3.32 -8.19
C TYR A 180 -7.78 -4.59 -8.66
N PHE A 181 -8.54 -5.46 -9.32
CA PHE A 181 -8.02 -6.71 -9.85
C PHE A 181 -7.04 -6.46 -11.00
N GLU A 182 -7.25 -5.39 -11.74
CA GLU A 182 -6.41 -4.91 -12.83
C GLU A 182 -4.96 -4.64 -12.36
N LEU A 183 -4.75 -4.28 -11.09
CA LEU A 183 -3.40 -4.11 -10.52
C LEU A 183 -2.61 -5.41 -10.40
N THR A 184 -3.25 -6.57 -10.52
CA THR A 184 -2.54 -7.87 -10.49
C THR A 184 -1.66 -8.06 -11.72
N GLU A 185 -1.95 -7.39 -12.83
CA GLU A 185 -1.11 -7.39 -14.03
C GLU A 185 0.25 -6.73 -13.83
N LEU A 186 0.40 -5.88 -12.79
CA LEU A 186 1.68 -5.23 -12.48
C LEU A 186 2.80 -6.27 -12.33
N SER A 187 2.52 -7.39 -11.65
CA SER A 187 3.49 -8.48 -11.45
C SER A 187 3.90 -9.20 -12.74
N ALA A 188 3.07 -9.17 -13.79
CA ALA A 188 3.41 -9.76 -15.08
C ALA A 188 4.37 -8.88 -15.88
N ARG A 189 4.33 -7.56 -15.67
CA ARG A 189 5.11 -6.57 -16.41
C ARG A 189 6.36 -6.11 -15.67
N HIS A 190 6.35 -6.15 -14.34
CA HIS A 190 7.41 -5.63 -13.50
C HIS A 190 8.10 -6.77 -12.75
N SER A 191 9.34 -7.06 -13.13
CA SER A 191 10.19 -8.02 -12.41
C SER A 191 10.35 -7.56 -10.96
N HIS A 192 10.22 -8.47 -10.01
CA HIS A 192 10.28 -8.23 -8.55
C HIS A 192 8.99 -7.74 -7.90
N ALA A 193 7.91 -7.57 -8.65
CA ALA A 193 6.56 -7.53 -8.09
C ALA A 193 5.94 -8.94 -8.12
N VAL A 194 5.25 -9.33 -7.05
CA VAL A 194 4.54 -10.62 -6.96
C VAL A 194 3.11 -10.41 -6.50
N ASN A 195 2.20 -11.20 -7.03
CA ASN A 195 0.83 -11.26 -6.50
C ASN A 195 0.77 -12.22 -5.33
N VAL A 196 0.06 -11.80 -4.29
CA VAL A 196 -0.38 -12.64 -3.19
C VAL A 196 -1.85 -12.34 -2.90
N HIS A 197 -2.53 -13.26 -2.25
CA HIS A 197 -3.90 -13.05 -1.83
C HIS A 197 -4.19 -13.68 -0.49
N VAL A 198 -5.23 -13.20 0.19
CA VAL A 198 -5.76 -13.88 1.36
C VAL A 198 -6.63 -15.04 0.90
N GLY A 199 -6.32 -16.25 1.36
CA GLY A 199 -7.11 -17.45 1.13
C GLY A 199 -8.51 -17.37 1.76
N ALA A 200 -9.50 -17.80 0.98
CA ALA A 200 -10.87 -18.02 1.44
C ALA A 200 -11.36 -19.35 0.84
N THR A 201 -12.10 -20.13 1.63
CA THR A 201 -12.72 -21.37 1.15
C THR A 201 -14.23 -21.28 1.27
N GLU A 202 -14.93 -21.83 0.29
CA GLU A 202 -16.38 -22.02 0.35
C GLU A 202 -16.67 -23.33 1.09
N SER A 203 -17.56 -23.26 2.08
CA SER A 203 -18.09 -24.42 2.80
C SER A 203 -19.59 -24.47 2.58
N GLY A 204 -20.00 -25.15 1.50
CA GLY A 204 -21.40 -25.22 1.09
C GLY A 204 -21.94 -23.85 0.69
N SER A 205 -22.77 -23.25 1.55
CA SER A 205 -23.41 -21.97 1.30
C SER A 205 -22.70 -20.77 1.90
N ASP A 206 -21.66 -21.01 2.71
CA ASP A 206 -20.97 -20.02 3.54
C ASP A 206 -19.51 -19.89 3.13
N ILE A 207 -18.92 -18.72 3.40
CA ILE A 207 -17.49 -18.45 3.16
C ILE A 207 -16.73 -18.47 4.48
N VAL A 208 -15.58 -19.15 4.48
CA VAL A 208 -14.65 -19.17 5.61
C VAL A 208 -13.36 -18.50 5.16
N PHE A 209 -13.00 -17.39 5.83
CA PHE A 209 -11.72 -16.73 5.61
C PHE A 209 -10.62 -17.52 6.32
N LEU A 210 -9.61 -17.95 5.57
CA LEU A 210 -8.50 -18.73 6.11
C LEU A 210 -7.47 -17.81 6.81
N HIS A 211 -7.50 -16.52 6.52
CA HIS A 211 -6.53 -15.52 7.02
C HIS A 211 -5.06 -15.87 6.71
N GLU A 212 -4.83 -16.76 5.74
CA GLU A 212 -3.52 -17.19 5.25
C GLU A 212 -3.21 -16.47 3.94
N ILE A 213 -1.99 -15.97 3.80
CA ILE A 213 -1.47 -15.36 2.58
C ILE A 213 -0.93 -16.45 1.66
N GLN A 214 -1.52 -16.55 0.47
CA GLN A 214 -1.16 -17.52 -0.56
C GLN A 214 -0.60 -16.83 -1.80
N PRO A 215 0.31 -17.49 -2.54
CA PRO A 215 0.88 -16.93 -3.77
C PRO A 215 -0.17 -16.83 -4.88
N GLY A 216 0.02 -15.87 -5.78
CA GLY A 216 -0.87 -15.61 -6.91
C GLY A 216 -1.99 -14.61 -6.59
N PRO A 217 -2.69 -14.10 -7.62
CA PRO A 217 -3.82 -13.20 -7.44
C PRO A 217 -5.03 -13.96 -6.90
N ALA A 218 -5.95 -13.25 -6.23
CA ALA A 218 -7.24 -13.82 -5.84
C ALA A 218 -8.03 -14.24 -7.10
N SER A 219 -8.67 -15.39 -7.08
CA SER A 219 -9.39 -15.90 -8.25
C SER A 219 -10.76 -15.24 -8.49
N ARG A 220 -11.40 -14.69 -7.44
CA ARG A 220 -12.74 -14.07 -7.49
C ARG A 220 -12.93 -13.02 -6.39
N SER A 221 -13.85 -12.08 -6.64
CA SER A 221 -14.40 -11.19 -5.60
C SER A 221 -15.52 -11.90 -4.85
N TYR A 222 -15.49 -11.85 -3.52
CA TYR A 222 -16.47 -12.51 -2.64
C TYR A 222 -17.53 -11.55 -2.09
N GLY A 223 -17.77 -10.41 -2.76
CA GLY A 223 -18.66 -9.36 -2.25
C GLY A 223 -20.10 -9.84 -1.99
N ILE A 224 -20.65 -10.65 -2.89
CA ILE A 224 -22.01 -11.20 -2.75
C ILE A 224 -22.09 -12.20 -1.58
N GLN A 225 -21.06 -13.04 -1.42
CA GLN A 225 -20.97 -14.02 -0.34
C GLN A 225 -20.83 -13.33 1.03
N VAL A 226 -20.06 -12.23 1.10
CA VAL A 226 -19.95 -11.40 2.31
C VAL A 226 -21.30 -10.75 2.64
N ALA A 227 -22.02 -10.22 1.65
CA ALA A 227 -23.36 -9.66 1.86
C ALA A 227 -24.35 -10.70 2.41
N LYS A 228 -24.26 -11.94 1.93
CA LYS A 228 -25.05 -13.05 2.45
C LYS A 228 -24.73 -13.36 3.92
N LEU A 229 -23.44 -13.40 4.28
CA LEU A 229 -22.99 -13.58 5.67
C LEU A 229 -23.51 -12.46 6.59
N ALA A 230 -23.60 -11.23 6.06
CA ALA A 230 -24.16 -10.08 6.77
C ALA A 230 -25.70 -10.13 6.93
N GLY A 231 -26.37 -11.16 6.40
CA GLY A 231 -27.81 -11.35 6.52
C GLY A 231 -28.63 -10.57 5.50
N VAL A 232 -28.04 -10.16 4.37
CA VAL A 232 -28.79 -9.49 3.28
C VAL A 232 -29.84 -10.46 2.72
N PRO A 233 -31.10 -10.02 2.48
CA PRO A 233 -32.18 -10.89 2.04
C PRO A 233 -31.86 -11.66 0.75
N ALA A 234 -32.27 -12.94 0.70
CA ALA A 234 -31.97 -13.84 -0.42
C ALA A 234 -32.44 -13.31 -1.79
N GLY A 235 -33.56 -12.58 -1.85
CA GLY A 235 -34.04 -11.94 -3.07
C GLY A 235 -33.05 -10.90 -3.62
N VAL A 236 -32.42 -10.11 -2.74
CA VAL A 236 -31.41 -9.11 -3.10
C VAL A 236 -30.12 -9.80 -3.56
N ILE A 237 -29.68 -10.85 -2.85
CA ILE A 237 -28.51 -11.64 -3.23
C ILE A 237 -28.69 -12.28 -4.62
N ASN A 238 -29.86 -12.86 -4.89
CA ASN A 238 -30.16 -13.45 -6.20
C ASN A 238 -30.15 -12.40 -7.31
N HIS A 239 -30.73 -11.22 -7.07
CA HIS A 239 -30.71 -10.13 -8.02
C HIS A 239 -29.28 -9.63 -8.28
N ALA A 240 -28.49 -9.41 -7.22
CA ALA A 240 -27.10 -8.98 -7.33
C ALA A 240 -26.24 -9.99 -8.11
N ARG A 241 -26.47 -11.29 -7.93
CA ARG A 241 -25.78 -12.34 -8.69
C ARG A 241 -26.10 -12.28 -10.18
N HIS A 242 -27.38 -12.15 -10.54
CA HIS A 242 -27.78 -12.00 -11.94
C HIS A 242 -27.23 -10.71 -12.58
N ALA A 243 -27.18 -9.61 -11.82
CA ALA A 243 -26.58 -8.37 -12.29
C ALA A 243 -25.07 -8.51 -12.52
N LEU A 244 -24.35 -9.19 -11.61
CA LEU A 244 -22.92 -9.46 -11.75
C LEU A 244 -22.63 -10.32 -12.99
N GLU A 245 -23.37 -11.42 -13.19
CA GLU A 245 -23.24 -12.28 -14.37
C GLU A 245 -23.43 -11.48 -15.68
N ALA A 246 -24.40 -10.56 -15.71
CA ALA A 246 -24.65 -9.71 -16.87
C ALA A 246 -23.54 -8.66 -17.11
N LEU A 247 -22.94 -8.14 -16.05
CA LEU A 247 -21.82 -7.18 -16.14
C LEU A 247 -20.52 -7.87 -16.60
N GLU A 248 -20.21 -9.05 -16.06
CA GLU A 248 -19.05 -9.85 -16.46
C GLU A 248 -19.15 -10.28 -17.93
N ALA A 249 -20.34 -10.68 -18.39
CA ALA A 249 -20.59 -11.03 -19.78
C ALA A 249 -20.34 -9.84 -20.74
N ARG A 250 -20.67 -8.61 -20.33
CA ARG A 250 -20.43 -7.39 -21.12
C ARG A 250 -18.97 -6.93 -21.08
N ALA A 251 -18.30 -7.06 -19.93
CA ALA A 251 -16.90 -6.67 -19.78
C ALA A 251 -15.96 -7.48 -20.67
N GLY A 252 -16.28 -8.75 -20.95
CA GLY A 252 -15.53 -9.59 -21.89
C GLY A 252 -15.66 -9.20 -23.37
N GLU A 253 -16.63 -8.35 -23.74
CA GLU A 253 -16.85 -7.91 -25.13
C GLU A 253 -16.19 -6.55 -25.44
N ASP A 254 -15.92 -5.72 -24.42
CA ASP A 254 -15.47 -4.32 -24.54
C ASP A 254 -13.97 -4.12 -24.25
N GLU A 255 -13.13 -5.18 -24.27
CA GLU A 255 -11.68 -5.11 -24.06
C GLU A 255 -10.93 -4.38 -25.20
N THR A 256 -11.17 -3.08 -25.32
CA THR A 256 -10.16 -2.12 -25.80
C THR A 256 -9.42 -1.62 -24.57
N GLN A 257 -8.56 -2.49 -24.01
CA GLN A 257 -7.77 -2.19 -22.82
C GLN A 257 -6.87 -0.95 -23.07
N VAL A 258 -7.15 0.13 -22.34
CA VAL A 258 -6.16 1.20 -22.15
C VAL A 258 -5.00 0.58 -21.39
N ASP A 259 -3.78 0.72 -21.92
CA ASP A 259 -2.60 0.16 -21.29
C ASP A 259 -2.25 0.90 -19.99
N LEU A 260 -2.82 0.44 -18.87
CA LEU A 260 -2.69 1.01 -17.51
C LEU A 260 -1.26 1.00 -16.96
N PHE A 261 -0.36 0.23 -17.58
CA PHE A 261 1.03 0.09 -17.17
C PHE A 261 2.00 0.53 -18.27
N ALA A 262 1.51 1.23 -19.29
CA ALA A 262 2.40 1.95 -20.19
C ALA A 262 3.26 2.92 -19.36
N PRO A 263 4.55 3.11 -19.72
CA PRO A 263 5.38 4.10 -19.06
C PRO A 263 4.65 5.44 -19.06
N PRO A 264 4.56 6.14 -17.90
CA PRO A 264 3.87 7.42 -17.85
C PRO A 264 4.53 8.35 -18.87
N PRO A 265 3.75 9.13 -19.65
CA PRO A 265 4.31 10.14 -20.52
C PRO A 265 5.21 11.03 -19.68
N GLU A 266 6.39 11.37 -20.21
CA GLU A 266 7.29 12.30 -19.52
C GLU A 266 6.48 13.53 -19.12
N PRO A 267 6.60 13.99 -17.84
CA PRO A 267 5.89 15.18 -17.43
C PRO A 267 6.19 16.27 -18.46
N PRO A 268 5.20 17.05 -18.91
CA PRO A 268 5.47 18.16 -19.80
C PRO A 268 6.58 18.95 -19.12
N GLN A 269 7.75 19.03 -19.76
CA GLN A 269 8.85 19.83 -19.27
C GLN A 269 8.22 21.18 -19.00
N THR A 270 8.11 21.57 -17.73
CA THR A 270 7.76 22.93 -17.36
C THR A 270 8.83 23.76 -18.01
N ALA A 271 8.53 24.28 -19.20
CA ALA A 271 9.42 25.17 -19.91
C ALA A 271 9.71 26.27 -18.90
N ILE A 272 10.97 26.33 -18.46
CA ILE A 272 11.41 27.27 -17.43
C ILE A 272 10.82 28.62 -17.82
N SER A 273 9.97 29.18 -16.97
CA SER A 273 9.25 30.39 -17.32
C SER A 273 10.28 31.47 -17.67
N GLN A 274 10.00 32.34 -18.64
CA GLN A 274 10.90 33.45 -18.95
C GLN A 274 11.23 34.29 -17.69
N VAL A 275 10.32 34.28 -16.72
CA VAL A 275 10.48 34.87 -15.39
C VAL A 275 11.54 34.15 -14.56
N GLU A 276 11.55 32.82 -14.52
CA GLU A 276 12.52 32.01 -13.75
C GLU A 276 13.93 32.14 -14.34
N LEU A 277 14.04 32.17 -15.67
CA LEU A 277 15.31 32.45 -16.36
C LEU A 277 15.83 33.87 -16.07
N ALA A 278 14.94 34.87 -16.14
CA ALA A 278 15.31 36.26 -15.85
C ALA A 278 15.69 36.44 -14.38
N LEU A 279 15.00 35.76 -13.46
CA LEU A 279 15.28 35.79 -12.03
C LEU A 279 16.63 35.13 -11.70
N GLY A 280 16.95 33.99 -12.32
CA GLY A 280 18.23 33.29 -12.13
C GLY A 280 19.46 34.11 -12.58
N ASN A 281 19.27 35.08 -13.47
CA ASN A 281 20.33 35.96 -13.97
C ASN A 281 20.51 37.25 -13.13
N ILE A 282 19.64 37.50 -12.13
CA ILE A 282 19.75 38.67 -11.27
C ILE A 282 20.72 38.38 -10.14
N ASN A 283 21.74 39.23 -9.99
CA ASN A 283 22.59 39.26 -8.80
C ASN A 283 22.17 40.43 -7.89
N PRO A 284 21.45 40.18 -6.78
CA PRO A 284 20.92 41.25 -5.92
C PRO A 284 22.00 42.15 -5.32
N ASP A 285 23.18 41.61 -5.03
CA ASP A 285 24.27 42.33 -4.37
C ASP A 285 25.01 43.30 -5.31
N ALA A 286 24.77 43.19 -6.62
CA ALA A 286 25.40 44.01 -7.65
C ALA A 286 24.50 45.12 -8.21
N LEU A 287 23.26 45.25 -7.71
CA LEU A 287 22.27 46.20 -8.24
C LEU A 287 22.12 47.43 -7.35
N SER A 288 21.98 48.60 -7.96
CA SER A 288 21.51 49.79 -7.26
C SER A 288 20.00 49.69 -6.97
N PRO A 289 19.48 50.45 -5.98
CA PRO A 289 18.06 50.41 -5.64
C PRO A 289 17.11 50.70 -6.82
N ARG A 290 17.55 51.52 -7.78
CA ARG A 290 16.76 51.83 -8.99
C ARG A 290 16.76 50.66 -9.97
N GLU A 291 17.91 50.04 -10.21
CA GLU A 291 18.03 48.89 -11.12
C GLU A 291 17.29 47.67 -10.58
N ALA A 292 17.29 47.46 -9.25
CA ALA A 292 16.50 46.42 -8.61
C ALA A 292 14.99 46.62 -8.84
N LEU A 293 14.51 47.87 -8.74
CA LEU A 293 13.11 48.19 -9.01
C LEU A 293 12.75 47.97 -10.49
N ASP A 294 13.63 48.37 -11.40
CA ASP A 294 13.45 48.17 -12.85
C ASP A 294 13.43 46.67 -13.20
N ALA A 295 14.28 45.86 -12.58
CA ALA A 295 14.29 44.41 -12.74
C ALA A 295 12.96 43.77 -12.27
N LEU A 296 12.38 44.23 -11.16
CA LEU A 296 11.06 43.77 -10.70
C LEU A 296 9.95 44.12 -11.69
N TYR A 297 9.98 45.31 -12.30
CA TYR A 297 9.02 45.67 -13.35
C TYR A 297 9.20 44.81 -14.61
N GLN A 298 10.42 44.47 -14.98
CA GLN A 298 10.70 43.55 -16.09
C GLN A 298 10.16 42.14 -15.81
N LEU A 299 10.42 41.59 -14.62
CA LEU A 299 9.87 40.29 -14.21
C LEU A 299 8.34 40.29 -14.24
N LYS A 300 7.70 41.37 -13.77
CA LYS A 300 6.23 41.51 -13.80
C LYS A 300 5.66 41.57 -15.22
N ARG A 301 6.39 42.14 -16.19
CA ARG A 301 6.01 42.12 -17.61
C ARG A 301 6.11 40.73 -18.22
N LEU A 302 7.12 39.95 -17.82
CA LEU A 302 7.32 38.56 -18.27
C LEU A 302 6.28 37.58 -17.70
N MET A 303 5.48 38.01 -16.71
CA MET A 303 4.36 37.24 -16.13
C MET A 303 3.02 37.45 -16.85
N GLN A 304 2.90 38.42 -17.78
CA GLN A 304 1.68 38.69 -18.55
C GLN A 304 1.70 37.96 -19.90
#